data_AF-A0A4S2EWV1-F1
#
_entry.id   AF-A0A4S2EWV1-F1
#
_cell.length_a   1.000
_cell.length_b   1.000
_cell.length_c   1.000
_cell.angle_alpha   90.00
_cell.angle_beta   90.00
_cell.angle_gamma   90.00
#
_symmetry.space_group_name_H-M   'P 1'
#
loop_
_entity.id
_entity.type
_entity.pdbx_description
1 polymer ?
#
loop_
_entity_poly.entity_id
_entity_poly.type
_entity_poly.pdbx_seq_one_letter_code
_entity_poly.pdbx_strand_id
1 'polypeptide(L)'
;MSLIDTIWELIHPDEPEPTGVKFPYLDSCDRIWKEYVPERGRSSALQGELLRQVELLRTEARENGNLNWDESYTASCDFIAEHLVEQKGLPLSMRNDVSGAVKTIMRCGFYAERCFTGEVPQEEVDVARASCASDEPFDVICNAIGKLDEWAGDSIAYEA
;
A
#
# COMPACT_ATOMS: atom_id res chain seq x y z
N MET A 1 -8.52 -30.41 15.12
CA MET A 1 -7.50 -29.44 15.52
C MET A 1 -6.31 -30.20 16.07
N SER A 2 -5.16 -30.07 15.41
CA SER A 2 -3.91 -30.73 15.79
C SER A 2 -3.25 -30.00 16.97
N LEU A 3 -2.39 -30.69 17.73
CA LEU A 3 -1.57 -30.08 18.77
C LEU A 3 -0.65 -28.98 18.20
N ILE A 4 -0.24 -29.10 16.94
CA ILE A 4 0.60 -28.13 16.24
C ILE A 4 -0.18 -26.84 15.97
N ASP A 5 -1.41 -26.96 15.47
CA ASP A 5 -2.31 -25.82 15.19
C ASP A 5 -2.55 -25.02 16.48
N THR A 6 -2.87 -25.72 17.59
CA THR A 6 -3.08 -25.09 18.90
C THR A 6 -1.84 -24.34 19.42
N ILE A 7 -0.64 -24.87 19.18
CA ILE A 7 0.62 -24.23 19.61
C ILE A 7 0.93 -23.01 18.75
N TRP A 8 0.65 -23.07 17.45
CA TRP A 8 0.84 -21.94 16.53
C TRP A 8 -0.05 -20.75 16.92
N GLU A 9 -1.36 -20.98 17.13
CA GLU A 9 -2.32 -19.97 17.56
C GLU A 9 -1.94 -19.30 18.89
N LEU A 10 -1.35 -20.08 19.81
CA LEU A 10 -0.90 -19.58 21.11
C LEU A 10 0.33 -18.67 21.03
N ILE A 11 1.22 -18.91 20.06
CA ILE A 11 2.48 -18.17 19.91
C ILE A 11 2.29 -16.96 18.98
N HIS A 12 1.40 -17.06 17.98
CA HIS A 12 1.16 -16.02 16.98
C HIS A 12 -0.34 -15.72 16.82
N PRO A 13 -1.03 -15.27 17.89
CA PRO A 13 -2.49 -15.09 17.87
C PRO A 13 -2.96 -14.05 16.84
N ASP A 14 -2.06 -13.16 16.44
CA ASP A 14 -2.33 -12.08 15.50
C ASP A 14 -1.73 -12.32 14.11
N GLU A 15 -0.96 -13.40 13.90
CA GLU A 15 -0.39 -13.71 12.58
C GLU A 15 -1.27 -14.72 11.84
N PRO A 16 -1.56 -14.48 10.54
CA PRO A 16 -2.27 -15.46 9.74
C PRO A 16 -1.47 -16.77 9.67
N GLU A 17 -2.16 -17.91 9.64
CA GLU A 17 -1.50 -19.19 9.36
C GLU A 17 -0.70 -19.10 8.04
N PRO A 18 0.48 -19.74 7.94
CA PRO A 18 1.29 -19.70 6.74
C PRO A 18 0.60 -20.49 5.62
N THR A 19 -0.17 -19.78 4.79
CA THR A 19 -0.89 -20.33 3.63
C THR A 19 0.01 -20.64 2.44
N GLY A 20 1.26 -20.16 2.46
CA GLY A 20 2.16 -20.17 1.30
C GLY A 20 1.84 -19.08 0.26
N VAL A 21 0.76 -18.33 0.44
CA VAL A 21 0.38 -17.19 -0.40
C VAL A 21 1.01 -15.92 0.17
N LYS A 22 1.79 -15.19 -0.65
CA LYS A 22 2.53 -14.00 -0.21
C LYS A 22 1.60 -12.85 0.24
N PHE A 23 0.51 -12.65 -0.48
CA PHE A 23 -0.47 -11.58 -0.23
C PHE A 23 -1.90 -12.14 -0.13
N PRO A 24 -2.26 -12.80 0.98
CA PRO A 24 -3.51 -13.54 1.11
C PRO A 24 -4.78 -12.66 1.09
N TYR A 25 -4.66 -11.35 1.32
CA TYR A 25 -5.78 -10.42 1.40
C TYR A 25 -5.96 -9.58 0.14
N LEU A 26 -5.10 -9.75 -0.87
CA LEU A 26 -5.08 -8.92 -2.07
C LEU A 26 -6.41 -8.97 -2.84
N ASP A 27 -7.02 -10.16 -2.95
CA ASP A 27 -8.30 -10.38 -3.64
C ASP A 27 -9.47 -9.57 -3.03
N SER A 28 -9.36 -9.15 -1.76
CA SER A 28 -10.37 -8.30 -1.12
C SER A 28 -10.46 -6.92 -1.77
N CYS A 29 -9.38 -6.46 -2.43
CA CYS A 29 -9.30 -5.15 -3.06
C CYS A 29 -10.33 -4.99 -4.19
N ASP A 30 -10.65 -6.07 -4.91
CA ASP A 30 -11.68 -6.04 -5.97
C ASP A 30 -13.06 -5.68 -5.42
N ARG A 31 -13.39 -6.19 -4.23
CA ARG A 31 -14.66 -5.87 -3.56
C ARG A 31 -14.63 -4.45 -3.01
N ILE A 32 -13.56 -4.09 -2.30
CA ILE A 32 -13.37 -2.74 -1.73
C ILE A 32 -13.46 -1.68 -2.84
N TRP A 33 -12.84 -1.91 -4.00
CA TRP A 33 -12.93 -1.01 -5.14
C TRP A 33 -14.38 -0.81 -5.60
N LYS A 34 -15.12 -1.91 -5.79
CA LYS A 34 -16.50 -1.85 -6.29
C LYS A 34 -17.49 -1.22 -5.30
N GLU A 35 -17.29 -1.46 -4.01
CA GLU A 35 -18.26 -1.07 -2.97
C GLU A 35 -17.93 0.26 -2.30
N TYR A 36 -16.63 0.56 -2.11
CA TYR A 36 -16.18 1.68 -1.31
C TYR A 36 -15.49 2.78 -2.13
N VAL A 37 -15.04 2.53 -3.36
CA VAL A 37 -14.44 3.60 -4.20
C VAL A 37 -15.52 4.20 -5.11
N PRO A 38 -15.87 5.50 -4.95
CA PRO A 38 -16.83 6.14 -5.84
C PRO A 38 -16.22 6.35 -7.23
N GLU A 39 -17.07 6.44 -8.26
CA GLU A 39 -16.62 6.75 -9.62
C GLU A 39 -15.83 8.06 -9.71
N ARG A 40 -16.13 9.02 -8.83
CA ARG A 40 -15.49 10.33 -8.77
C ARG A 40 -15.40 10.84 -7.34
N GLY A 41 -14.33 11.58 -7.07
CA GLY A 41 -14.10 12.21 -5.78
C GLY A 41 -13.49 11.26 -4.77
N ARG A 42 -13.62 11.64 -3.50
CA ARG A 42 -13.05 10.91 -2.36
C ARG A 42 -14.03 9.86 -1.88
N SER A 43 -13.52 8.74 -1.39
CA SER A 43 -14.36 7.76 -0.71
C SER A 43 -14.78 8.26 0.67
N SER A 44 -16.00 7.93 1.09
CA SER A 44 -16.47 8.09 2.47
C SER A 44 -16.04 6.94 3.39
N ALA A 45 -15.41 5.91 2.85
CA ALA A 45 -14.86 4.77 3.57
C ALA A 45 -13.33 4.81 3.50
N LEU A 46 -12.67 4.69 4.66
CA LEU A 46 -11.22 4.77 4.75
C LEU A 46 -10.54 3.72 3.86
N GLN A 47 -11.06 2.50 3.82
CA GLN A 47 -10.53 1.43 2.98
C GLN A 47 -10.56 1.80 1.49
N GLY A 48 -11.67 2.41 1.04
CA GLY A 48 -11.81 2.89 -0.34
C GLY A 48 -10.85 4.04 -0.64
N GLU A 49 -10.72 5.02 0.26
CA GLU A 49 -9.81 6.14 0.03
C GLU A 49 -8.35 5.67 0.00
N LEU A 50 -7.95 4.76 0.89
CA LEU A 50 -6.61 4.16 0.86
C LEU A 50 -6.33 3.46 -0.47
N LEU A 51 -7.26 2.64 -0.95
CA LEU A 51 -7.08 1.92 -2.21
C LEU A 51 -7.01 2.88 -3.41
N ARG A 52 -7.82 3.95 -3.39
CA ARG A 52 -7.76 5.02 -4.40
C ARG A 52 -6.39 5.71 -4.44
N GLN A 53 -5.80 5.99 -3.27
CA GLN A 53 -4.48 6.63 -3.18
C GLN A 53 -3.36 5.68 -3.65
N VAL A 54 -3.45 4.39 -3.34
CA VAL A 54 -2.49 3.38 -3.86
C VAL A 54 -2.56 3.28 -5.37
N GLU A 55 -3.76 3.24 -5.96
CA GLU A 55 -3.91 3.18 -7.42
C GLU A 55 -3.44 4.45 -8.13
N LEU A 56 -3.60 5.63 -7.51
CA LEU A 56 -2.99 6.86 -8.02
C LEU A 56 -1.46 6.77 -8.08
N LEU A 57 -0.83 6.31 -6.99
CA LEU A 57 0.62 6.13 -6.93
C LEU A 57 1.10 5.06 -7.92
N ARG A 58 0.36 3.95 -8.03
CA ARG A 58 0.66 2.85 -8.96
C ARG A 58 0.59 3.33 -10.41
N THR A 59 -0.47 4.05 -10.76
CA THR A 59 -0.64 4.63 -12.11
C THR A 59 0.49 5.59 -12.45
N GLU A 60 0.84 6.49 -11.53
CA GLU A 60 1.93 7.44 -11.75
C GLU A 60 3.27 6.75 -11.95
N ALA A 61 3.58 5.74 -11.13
CA ALA A 61 4.82 4.98 -11.27
C ALA A 61 4.87 4.17 -12.56
N ARG A 62 3.78 3.46 -12.90
CA ARG A 62 3.75 2.48 -14.00
C ARG A 62 3.51 3.10 -15.37
N GLU A 63 2.61 4.07 -15.46
CA GLU A 63 2.20 4.67 -16.72
C GLU A 63 3.03 5.92 -17.04
N ASN A 64 3.35 6.72 -16.02
CA ASN A 64 4.07 7.98 -16.20
C ASN A 64 5.54 7.91 -15.79
N GLY A 65 6.00 6.79 -15.20
CA GLY A 65 7.39 6.65 -14.76
C GLY A 65 7.76 7.60 -13.62
N ASN A 66 6.78 8.05 -12.83
CA ASN A 66 6.90 9.11 -11.83
C ASN A 66 7.33 10.47 -12.38
N LEU A 67 7.01 10.76 -13.66
CA LEU A 67 7.30 12.05 -14.30
C LEU A 67 6.58 13.23 -13.64
N ASN A 68 5.38 13.01 -13.12
CA ASN A 68 4.57 14.04 -12.50
C ASN A 68 4.70 14.03 -10.98
N TRP A 69 5.70 13.34 -10.42
CA TRP A 69 5.87 13.27 -8.98
C TRP A 69 5.99 14.67 -8.35
N ASP A 70 5.13 14.95 -7.38
CA ASP A 70 5.02 16.23 -6.69
C ASP A 70 4.56 16.01 -5.23
N GLU A 71 4.33 17.12 -4.51
CA GLU A 71 3.89 17.10 -3.10
C GLU A 71 2.56 16.35 -2.89
N SER A 72 1.69 16.24 -3.90
CA SER A 72 0.42 15.52 -3.77
C SER A 72 0.63 14.01 -3.68
N TYR A 73 1.58 13.44 -4.42
CA TYR A 73 1.94 12.03 -4.30
C TYR A 73 2.69 11.73 -3.00
N THR A 74 3.50 12.69 -2.51
CA THR A 74 4.07 12.62 -1.17
C THR A 74 2.96 12.60 -0.11
N ALA A 75 1.95 13.46 -0.23
CA ALA A 75 0.81 13.47 0.67
C ALA A 75 -0.01 12.15 0.62
N SER A 76 -0.13 11.51 -0.55
CA SER A 76 -0.72 10.17 -0.67
C SER A 76 0.06 9.12 0.11
N CYS A 77 1.40 9.14 0.05
CA CYS A 77 2.27 8.26 0.82
C CYS A 77 2.11 8.48 2.34
N ASP A 78 2.07 9.74 2.78
CA ASP A 78 1.89 10.09 4.19
C ASP A 78 0.52 9.65 4.71
N PHE A 79 -0.54 9.86 3.92
CA PHE A 79 -1.89 9.40 4.24
C PHE A 79 -1.95 7.88 4.43
N ILE A 80 -1.32 7.12 3.53
CA ILE A 80 -1.23 5.65 3.65
C ILE A 80 -0.48 5.25 4.92
N ALA A 81 0.66 5.89 5.20
CA ALA A 81 1.46 5.59 6.37
C ALA A 81 0.70 5.88 7.67
N GLU A 82 0.04 7.04 7.76
CA GLU A 82 -0.75 7.47 8.92
C GLU A 82 -1.84 6.43 9.29
N HIS A 83 -2.54 5.91 8.29
CA HIS A 83 -3.72 5.07 8.52
C HIS A 83 -3.43 3.57 8.60
N LEU A 84 -2.25 3.12 8.16
CA LEU A 84 -1.87 1.70 8.18
C LEU A 84 -0.73 1.37 9.15
N VAL A 85 0.32 2.20 9.26
CA VAL A 85 1.52 1.86 10.07
C VAL A 85 1.21 1.84 11.58
N GLU A 86 0.26 2.66 12.03
CA GLU A 86 -0.16 2.70 13.44
C GLU A 86 -1.51 1.99 13.68
N GLN A 87 -2.02 1.28 12.67
CA GLN A 87 -3.34 0.66 12.74
C GLN A 87 -3.33 -0.59 13.63
N LYS A 88 -4.00 -0.53 14.78
CA LYS A 88 -4.04 -1.65 15.74
C LYS A 88 -4.71 -2.91 15.20
N GLY A 89 -5.58 -2.77 14.19
CA GLY A 89 -6.17 -3.90 13.47
C GLY A 89 -5.19 -4.69 12.61
N LEU A 90 -3.94 -4.22 12.44
CA LEU A 90 -2.92 -4.85 11.62
C LEU A 90 -1.77 -5.43 12.46
N PRO A 91 -1.25 -6.63 12.09
CA PRO A 91 -0.07 -7.20 12.72
C PRO A 91 1.16 -6.29 12.58
N LEU A 92 2.04 -6.27 13.59
CA LEU A 92 3.25 -5.43 13.57
C LEU A 92 4.14 -5.69 12.34
N SER A 93 4.25 -6.95 11.91
CA SER A 93 4.98 -7.35 10.70
C SER A 93 4.42 -6.64 9.46
N MET A 94 3.12 -6.72 9.25
CA MET A 94 2.44 -6.06 8.13
C MET A 94 2.59 -4.53 8.18
N ARG A 95 2.56 -3.92 9.36
CA ARG A 95 2.78 -2.47 9.54
C ARG A 95 4.21 -2.07 9.17
N ASN A 96 5.19 -2.89 9.51
CA ASN A 96 6.58 -2.69 9.12
C ASN A 96 6.76 -2.86 7.60
N ASP A 97 6.10 -3.85 6.99
CA ASP A 97 6.13 -4.06 5.54
C ASP A 97 5.52 -2.86 4.80
N VAL A 98 4.37 -2.36 5.27
CA VAL A 98 3.77 -1.12 4.74
C VAL A 98 4.74 0.07 4.88
N SER A 99 5.39 0.24 6.04
CA SER A 99 6.39 1.31 6.21
C SER A 99 7.53 1.18 5.19
N GLY A 100 8.00 -0.03 4.92
CA GLY A 100 9.03 -0.31 3.92
C GLY A 100 8.56 -0.03 2.49
N ALA A 101 7.33 -0.42 2.16
CA ALA A 101 6.70 -0.19 0.87
C ALA A 101 6.53 1.31 0.59
N VAL A 102 5.95 2.07 1.52
CA VAL A 102 5.78 3.52 1.39
C VAL A 102 7.14 4.22 1.18
N LYS A 103 8.15 3.89 2.00
CA LYS A 103 9.52 4.42 1.83
C LYS A 103 10.11 4.08 0.46
N THR A 104 9.78 2.92 -0.10
CA THR A 104 10.26 2.50 -1.41
C THR A 104 9.62 3.34 -2.51
N ILE A 105 8.29 3.52 -2.46
CA ILE A 105 7.55 4.35 -3.43
C ILE A 105 8.06 5.80 -3.37
N MET A 106 8.19 6.39 -2.19
CA MET A 106 8.75 7.74 -2.02
C MET A 106 10.18 7.86 -2.59
N ARG A 107 11.04 6.87 -2.36
CA ARG A 107 12.41 6.87 -2.89
C ARG A 107 12.44 6.80 -4.42
N CYS A 108 11.49 6.10 -5.04
CA CYS A 108 11.34 6.06 -6.50
C CYS A 108 10.88 7.42 -7.03
N GLY A 109 9.84 7.99 -6.42
CA GLY A 109 9.30 9.30 -6.75
C GLY A 109 10.32 10.44 -6.66
N PHE A 110 10.98 10.59 -5.51
CA PHE A 110 12.05 11.60 -5.34
C PHE A 110 13.25 11.35 -6.25
N TYR A 111 13.56 10.08 -6.58
CA TYR A 111 14.61 9.81 -7.54
C TYR A 111 14.21 10.27 -8.96
N ALA A 112 12.98 10.00 -9.37
CA ALA A 112 12.43 10.44 -10.64
C ALA A 112 12.44 11.97 -10.75
N GLU A 113 11.93 12.67 -9.72
CA GLU A 113 11.98 14.13 -9.62
C GLU A 113 13.41 14.67 -9.85
N ARG A 114 14.40 14.11 -9.13
CA ARG A 114 15.82 14.49 -9.28
C ARG A 114 16.39 14.22 -10.66
N CYS A 115 15.93 13.16 -11.35
CA CYS A 115 16.29 12.93 -12.75
C CYS A 115 15.72 14.03 -13.65
N PHE A 116 14.47 14.44 -13.45
CA PHE A 116 13.82 15.45 -14.29
C PHE A 116 14.31 16.88 -14.03
N THR A 117 14.72 17.19 -12.79
CA THR A 117 15.34 18.48 -12.46
C THR A 117 16.82 18.57 -12.90
N GLY A 118 17.38 17.47 -13.42
CA GLY A 118 18.77 17.41 -13.90
C GLY A 118 19.82 17.28 -12.79
N GLU A 119 19.40 16.92 -11.57
CA GLU A 119 20.34 16.61 -10.47
C GLU A 119 21.07 15.28 -10.68
N VAL A 120 20.48 14.37 -11.47
CA VAL A 120 21.10 13.12 -11.89
C VAL A 120 21.51 13.27 -13.36
N PRO A 121 22.80 13.06 -13.72
CA PRO A 121 23.23 13.06 -15.12
C PRO A 121 22.42 12.05 -15.94
N GLN A 122 22.08 12.40 -17.18
CA GLN A 122 21.18 11.60 -18.01
C GLN A 122 21.70 10.17 -18.24
N GLU A 123 23.01 10.03 -18.39
CA GLU A 123 23.73 8.77 -18.54
C GLU A 123 23.73 7.88 -17.28
N GLU A 124 23.43 8.45 -16.11
CA GLU A 124 23.35 7.76 -14.82
C GLU A 124 21.90 7.44 -14.40
N VAL A 125 20.91 7.79 -15.22
CA VAL A 125 19.49 7.56 -14.91
C VAL A 125 19.15 6.07 -14.93
N ASP A 126 18.70 5.57 -13.78
CA ASP A 126 18.13 4.25 -13.61
C ASP A 126 16.59 4.32 -13.76
N VAL A 127 16.12 4.05 -14.98
CA VAL A 127 14.69 4.10 -15.32
C VAL A 127 13.86 3.10 -14.50
N ALA A 128 14.41 1.92 -14.18
CA ALA A 128 13.70 0.91 -13.40
C ALA A 128 13.49 1.38 -11.95
N ARG A 129 14.48 2.07 -11.39
CA ARG A 129 14.35 2.72 -10.09
C ARG A 129 13.36 3.89 -10.12
N ALA A 130 13.44 4.76 -11.13
CA ALA A 130 12.54 5.91 -11.25
C ALA A 130 11.07 5.50 -11.32
N SER A 131 10.76 4.48 -12.13
CA SER A 131 9.40 3.96 -12.36
C SER A 131 8.84 3.04 -11.27
N CYS A 132 9.58 2.78 -10.18
CA CYS A 132 9.20 1.77 -9.19
C CYS A 132 8.80 0.44 -9.86
N ALA A 133 9.69 -0.14 -10.68
CA ALA A 133 9.32 -1.19 -11.65
C ALA A 133 8.70 -2.48 -11.08
N SER A 134 8.76 -2.70 -9.76
CA SER A 134 8.13 -3.82 -9.07
C SER A 134 6.76 -3.43 -8.52
N ASP A 135 5.75 -4.26 -8.72
CA ASP A 135 4.41 -4.06 -8.14
C ASP A 135 4.36 -4.38 -6.63
N GLU A 136 5.39 -5.06 -6.12
CA GLU A 136 5.44 -5.55 -4.75
C GLU A 136 5.17 -4.49 -3.67
N PRO A 137 5.73 -3.27 -3.71
CA PRO A 137 5.39 -2.24 -2.72
C PRO A 137 3.90 -1.88 -2.73
N PHE A 138 3.26 -1.84 -3.90
CA PHE A 138 1.84 -1.56 -4.00
C PHE A 138 1.00 -2.73 -3.49
N ASP A 139 1.38 -3.97 -3.81
CA ASP A 139 0.67 -5.17 -3.37
C ASP A 139 0.78 -5.39 -1.85
N VAL A 140 1.92 -5.03 -1.23
CA VAL A 140 2.07 -5.00 0.23
C VAL A 140 1.02 -4.08 0.87
N ILE A 141 0.83 -2.88 0.32
CA ILE A 141 -0.14 -1.92 0.85
C ILE A 141 -1.57 -2.42 0.60
N CYS A 142 -1.88 -2.90 -0.61
CA CYS A 142 -3.19 -3.47 -0.93
C CYS A 142 -3.55 -4.66 -0.02
N ASN A 143 -2.59 -5.55 0.26
CA ASN A 143 -2.78 -6.66 1.19
C ASN A 143 -3.08 -6.16 2.62
N ALA A 144 -2.42 -5.09 3.07
CA ALA A 144 -2.74 -4.47 4.35
C ALA A 144 -4.13 -3.83 4.39
N ILE A 145 -4.57 -3.21 3.29
CA ILE A 145 -5.94 -2.67 3.15
C ILE A 145 -6.97 -3.82 3.22
N GLY A 146 -6.72 -4.94 2.55
CA GLY A 146 -7.58 -6.12 2.64
C GLY A 146 -7.64 -6.70 4.07
N LYS A 147 -6.52 -6.73 4.80
CA LYS A 147 -6.51 -7.15 6.21
C LYS A 147 -7.28 -6.19 7.12
N LEU A 148 -7.14 -4.88 6.88
CA LEU A 148 -7.87 -3.86 7.62
C LEU A 148 -9.38 -4.02 7.44
N ASP A 149 -9.81 -4.27 6.20
CA ASP A 149 -11.20 -4.51 5.86
C ASP A 149 -11.76 -5.78 6.55
N GLU A 150 -11.02 -6.89 6.52
CA GLU A 150 -11.38 -8.11 7.26
C GLU A 150 -11.53 -7.83 8.76
N TRP A 151 -10.56 -7.12 9.35
CA TRP A 151 -10.58 -6.79 10.77
C TRP A 151 -11.75 -5.87 11.15
N ALA A 152 -12.06 -4.89 10.32
CA ALA A 152 -13.14 -3.94 10.57
C ALA A 152 -14.53 -4.58 10.44
N GLY A 153 -14.68 -5.53 9.52
CA GLY A 153 -15.95 -6.23 9.25
C GLY A 153 -17.02 -5.39 8.53
N ASP A 154 -16.85 -4.07 8.48
CA ASP A 154 -17.66 -3.10 7.74
C ASP A 154 -16.77 -1.91 7.34
N SER A 155 -17.31 -0.99 6.53
CA SER A 155 -16.68 0.27 6.19
C SER A 155 -16.29 1.09 7.43
N ILE A 156 -15.05 1.59 7.44
CA ILE A 156 -14.60 2.57 8.43
C ILE A 156 -14.96 3.94 7.89
N ALA A 157 -15.83 4.67 8.58
CA ALA A 157 -16.21 6.02 8.18
C ALA A 157 -14.99 6.94 8.07
N TYR A 158 -14.88 7.64 6.95
CA TYR A 158 -13.85 8.62 6.67
C TYR A 158 -14.51 9.93 6.22
N GLU A 159 -14.54 10.88 7.13
CA GLU A 159 -14.86 12.27 6.83
C GLU A 159 -13.57 13.08 6.98
N ALA A 160 -13.27 13.89 5.97
CA ALA A 160 -12.06 14.70 5.90
C ALA A 160 -12.37 16.18 6.07
#